data_AF-A0A962DC15-F1
#
_entry.id   AF-A0A962DC15-F1
#
_cell.length_a   1.000
_cell.length_b   1.000
_cell.length_c   1.000
_cell.angle_alpha   90.00
_cell.angle_beta   90.00
_cell.angle_gamma   90.00
#
_symmetry.space_group_name_H-M   'P 1'
#
loop_
_entity.id
_entity.type
_entity.pdbx_description
1 polymer ?
#
loop_
_entity_poly.entity_id
_entity_poly.type
_entity_poly.pdbx_seq_one_letter_code
_entity_poly.pdbx_strand_id
1 'polypeptide(L)'
;MNKIRMNMDSKIVSQAIKAKIRPLLESHGFTDFTARNFWRVGKKATDVINFQSFNAYLADGLGCTTYSFSVNLGCSHRAFPVFRHGKIKKRKDGRFLPEEYRCPFRVTLKRTIPQKRGLLPLNYKRMDIWYIDPEGAYIEPALDDVEKQIEKLAMPWFERLHDDENIMRILQNEAEDMDTLWGFGNNPSPMRSYLMGYMALHMGKNELARTYLQAVLDSHSFEEEDEYIREALEKLGD
;
A
#
# COMPACT_ATOMS: atom_id res chain seq x y z
N MET A 1 -9.95 -3.33 -45.63
CA MET A 1 -8.89 -2.75 -44.77
C MET A 1 -8.69 -3.65 -43.56
N ASN A 2 -7.60 -4.43 -43.53
CA ASN A 2 -7.22 -5.19 -42.33
C ASN A 2 -6.71 -4.19 -41.29
N LYS A 3 -7.54 -3.88 -40.28
CA LYS A 3 -7.03 -3.25 -39.05
C LYS A 3 -6.05 -4.23 -38.44
N ILE A 4 -4.77 -3.88 -38.43
CA ILE A 4 -3.79 -4.52 -37.55
C ILE A 4 -4.34 -4.33 -36.14
N ARG A 5 -4.93 -5.40 -35.56
CA ARG A 5 -5.31 -5.39 -34.14
C ARG A 5 -4.00 -5.32 -33.37
N MET A 6 -3.70 -4.16 -32.78
CA MET A 6 -2.70 -4.14 -31.72
C MET A 6 -3.21 -5.08 -30.64
N ASN A 7 -2.50 -6.18 -30.41
CA ASN A 7 -2.87 -7.11 -29.37
C ASN A 7 -2.61 -6.44 -28.02
N MET A 8 -3.66 -6.25 -27.23
CA MET A 8 -3.53 -5.59 -25.93
C MET A 8 -2.67 -6.41 -24.99
N ASP A 9 -1.74 -5.76 -24.30
CA ASP A 9 -0.87 -6.40 -23.31
C ASP A 9 -0.57 -5.49 -22.11
N SER A 10 0.08 -6.05 -21.09
CA SER A 10 0.42 -5.33 -19.87
C SER A 10 1.47 -4.22 -20.09
N LYS A 11 2.26 -4.28 -21.18
CA LYS A 11 3.25 -3.25 -21.50
C LYS A 11 2.56 -1.98 -22.00
N ILE A 12 1.55 -2.12 -22.87
CA ILE A 12 0.73 -1.00 -23.34
C ILE A 12 0.09 -0.27 -22.15
N VAL A 13 -0.52 -1.01 -21.22
CA VAL A 13 -1.13 -0.43 -20.01
C VAL A 13 -0.07 0.23 -19.11
N SER A 14 1.11 -0.39 -18.94
CA SER A 14 2.20 0.21 -18.15
C SER A 14 2.72 1.52 -18.76
N GLN A 15 2.80 1.59 -20.08
CA GLN A 15 3.19 2.81 -20.79
C GLN A 15 2.14 3.92 -20.62
N ALA A 16 0.85 3.59 -20.72
CA ALA A 16 -0.24 4.53 -20.50
C ALA A 16 -0.24 5.08 -19.06
N ILE A 17 -0.09 4.21 -18.05
CA ILE A 17 0.04 4.63 -16.64
C ILE A 17 1.24 5.58 -16.49
N LYS A 18 2.40 5.23 -17.04
CA LYS A 18 3.59 6.09 -16.96
C LYS A 18 3.36 7.44 -17.62
N ALA A 19 2.69 7.49 -18.77
CA ALA A 19 2.47 8.74 -19.50
C ALA A 19 1.51 9.68 -18.75
N LYS A 20 0.48 9.13 -18.11
CA LYS A 20 -0.60 9.90 -17.48
C LYS A 20 -0.41 10.15 -16.00
N ILE A 21 -0.16 9.09 -15.23
CA ILE A 21 -0.14 9.13 -13.76
C ILE A 21 1.20 9.64 -13.23
N ARG A 22 2.31 9.34 -13.90
CA ARG A 22 3.62 9.74 -13.38
C ARG A 22 3.78 11.26 -13.23
N PRO A 23 3.44 12.12 -14.21
CA PRO A 23 3.55 13.57 -14.05
C PRO A 23 2.74 14.10 -12.86
N LEU A 24 1.52 13.57 -12.66
CA LEU A 24 0.71 13.87 -11.48
C LEU A 24 1.45 13.51 -10.18
N LEU A 25 1.96 12.29 -10.08
CA LEU A 25 2.66 11.85 -8.87
C LEU A 25 3.96 12.64 -8.63
N GLU A 26 4.68 13.03 -9.68
CA GLU A 26 5.84 13.91 -9.59
C GLU A 26 5.47 15.27 -8.98
N SER A 27 4.31 15.85 -9.35
CA SER A 27 3.81 17.08 -8.73
C SER A 27 3.46 16.95 -7.24
N HIS A 28 3.20 15.72 -6.77
CA HIS A 28 2.99 15.40 -5.35
C HIS A 28 4.25 14.94 -4.61
N GLY A 29 5.43 15.01 -5.25
CA GLY A 29 6.71 14.70 -4.63
C GLY A 29 7.12 13.22 -4.69
N PHE A 30 6.43 12.39 -5.48
CA PHE A 30 6.95 11.07 -5.82
C PHE A 30 8.18 11.23 -6.70
N THR A 31 9.24 10.49 -6.39
CA THR A 31 10.54 10.63 -7.09
C THR A 31 11.14 9.29 -7.51
N ASP A 32 10.68 8.20 -6.89
CA ASP A 32 11.14 6.86 -7.18
C ASP A 32 10.05 6.06 -7.89
N PHE A 33 10.43 5.40 -8.99
CA PHE A 33 9.48 4.74 -9.88
C PHE A 33 10.00 3.39 -10.39
N THR A 34 9.05 2.51 -10.68
CA THR A 34 9.19 1.38 -11.61
C THR A 34 8.04 1.46 -12.63
N ALA A 35 7.76 0.37 -13.35
CA ALA A 35 6.61 0.33 -14.26
C ALA A 35 5.26 0.40 -13.52
N ARG A 36 5.18 -0.12 -12.29
CA ARG A 36 3.92 -0.31 -11.56
C ARG A 36 3.95 0.11 -10.09
N ASN A 37 5.12 0.47 -9.56
CA ASN A 37 5.26 1.00 -8.21
C ASN A 37 5.82 2.42 -8.26
N PHE A 38 5.26 3.27 -7.40
CA PHE A 38 5.61 4.68 -7.25
C PHE A 38 5.83 4.97 -5.77
N TRP A 39 6.93 5.65 -5.43
CA TRP A 39 7.27 5.98 -4.05
C TRP A 39 7.51 7.47 -3.84
N ARG A 40 6.98 7.96 -2.72
CA ARG A 40 7.30 9.27 -2.14
C ARG A 40 7.96 9.04 -0.79
N VAL A 41 9.29 9.24 -0.75
CA VAL A 41 10.08 9.08 0.47
C VAL A 41 10.11 10.41 1.21
N GLY A 42 9.24 10.54 2.22
CA GLY A 42 9.17 11.71 3.08
C GLY A 42 10.14 11.64 4.26
N LYS A 43 10.13 12.70 5.08
CA LYS A 43 10.91 12.76 6.33
C LYS A 43 10.34 11.86 7.43
N LYS A 44 9.04 11.60 7.41
CA LYS A 44 8.31 10.85 8.44
C LYS A 44 7.89 9.46 7.97
N ALA A 45 7.40 9.35 6.74
CA ALA A 45 6.94 8.09 6.17
C ALA A 45 7.41 7.91 4.73
N THR A 46 7.27 6.69 4.24
CA THR A 46 7.36 6.36 2.81
C THR A 46 5.98 5.95 2.32
N ASP A 47 5.50 6.66 1.31
CA ASP A 47 4.23 6.39 0.65
C ASP A 47 4.48 5.55 -0.61
N VAL A 48 3.57 4.61 -0.87
CA VAL A 48 3.64 3.65 -1.97
C VAL A 48 2.31 3.66 -2.71
N ILE A 49 2.37 3.75 -4.03
CA ILE A 49 1.24 3.47 -4.92
C ILE A 49 1.64 2.31 -5.83
N ASN A 50 0.87 1.22 -5.79
CA ASN A 50 1.09 0.02 -6.59
C ASN A 50 -0.07 -0.20 -7.57
N PHE A 51 0.25 -0.30 -8.85
CA PHE A 51 -0.66 -0.70 -9.92
C PHE A 51 -0.55 -2.21 -10.14
N GLN A 52 -1.28 -2.98 -9.36
CA GLN A 52 -1.21 -4.44 -9.39
C GLN A 52 -1.87 -5.00 -10.66
N SER A 53 -1.10 -5.74 -11.47
CA SER A 53 -1.65 -6.56 -12.56
C SER A 53 -2.01 -7.96 -12.08
N PHE A 54 -2.84 -8.66 -12.85
CA PHE A 54 -3.25 -10.03 -12.57
C PHE A 54 -2.52 -11.03 -13.47
N ASN A 55 -2.05 -12.15 -12.90
CA ASN A 55 -1.63 -13.28 -13.71
C ASN A 55 -2.85 -13.96 -14.36
N ALA A 56 -2.61 -14.88 -15.31
CA ALA A 56 -3.70 -15.51 -16.06
C ALA A 56 -4.73 -16.21 -15.15
N TYR A 57 -4.27 -16.93 -14.12
CA TYR A 57 -5.14 -17.63 -13.18
C TYR A 57 -6.03 -16.67 -12.38
N LEU A 58 -5.43 -15.61 -11.82
CA LEU A 58 -6.18 -14.59 -11.07
C LEU A 58 -7.13 -13.82 -11.99
N ALA A 59 -6.69 -13.48 -13.19
CA ALA A 59 -7.53 -12.75 -14.15
C ALA A 59 -8.78 -13.56 -14.53
N ASP A 60 -8.60 -14.86 -14.79
CA ASP A 60 -9.70 -15.78 -15.09
C ASP A 60 -10.69 -15.89 -13.91
N GLY A 61 -10.19 -16.17 -12.70
CA GLY A 61 -11.02 -16.26 -11.50
C GLY A 61 -11.71 -14.94 -11.09
N LEU A 62 -11.13 -13.79 -11.46
CA LEU A 62 -11.69 -12.46 -11.23
C LEU A 62 -12.56 -11.96 -12.39
N GLY A 63 -12.63 -12.72 -13.49
CA GLY A 63 -13.27 -12.36 -14.76
C GLY A 63 -12.82 -11.00 -15.29
N CYS A 64 -11.51 -10.79 -15.31
CA CYS A 64 -10.86 -9.64 -15.92
C CYS A 64 -9.74 -10.07 -16.87
N THR A 65 -9.06 -9.12 -17.48
CA THR A 65 -7.91 -9.38 -18.34
C THR A 65 -6.60 -9.31 -17.54
N THR A 66 -5.54 -9.96 -18.02
CA THR A 66 -4.22 -9.91 -17.37
C THR A 66 -3.58 -8.52 -17.37
N TYR A 67 -4.12 -7.60 -18.18
CA TYR A 67 -3.73 -6.20 -18.25
C TYR A 67 -4.74 -5.25 -17.59
N SER A 68 -5.81 -5.78 -16.97
CA SER A 68 -6.59 -5.07 -15.95
C SER A 68 -5.75 -4.87 -14.68
N PHE A 69 -6.14 -3.92 -13.83
CA PHE A 69 -5.34 -3.62 -12.64
C PHE A 69 -6.16 -3.13 -11.43
N SER A 70 -5.57 -3.30 -10.26
CA SER A 70 -5.96 -2.63 -9.01
C SER A 70 -4.96 -1.53 -8.67
N VAL A 71 -5.37 -0.55 -7.86
CA VAL A 71 -4.47 0.50 -7.35
C VAL A 71 -4.46 0.41 -5.82
N ASN A 72 -3.34 -0.07 -5.29
CA ASN A 72 -3.15 -0.27 -3.85
C ASN A 72 -2.22 0.81 -3.30
N LEU A 73 -2.57 1.32 -2.12
CA LEU A 73 -1.80 2.32 -1.39
C LEU A 73 -1.16 1.65 -0.18
N GLY A 74 0.09 2.01 0.11
CA GLY A 74 0.80 1.58 1.31
C GLY A 74 1.54 2.75 1.95
N CYS A 75 1.50 2.86 3.27
CA CYS A 75 2.30 3.83 4.01
C CYS A 75 3.10 3.14 5.11
N SER A 76 4.40 3.45 5.17
CA SER A 76 5.33 2.94 6.18
C SER A 76 5.99 4.11 6.91
N HIS A 77 5.61 4.29 8.17
CA HIS A 77 6.19 5.30 9.04
C HIS A 77 7.62 4.92 9.46
N ARG A 78 8.54 5.88 9.57
CA ARG A 78 9.94 5.66 9.94
C ARG A 78 10.13 5.23 11.40
N ALA A 79 9.12 5.47 12.25
CA ALA A 79 9.10 4.96 13.61
C ALA A 79 9.10 3.42 13.63
N PHE A 80 8.52 2.80 12.61
CA PHE A 80 8.43 1.35 12.56
C PHE A 80 9.75 0.78 12.06
N PRO A 81 10.28 -0.23 12.74
CA PRO A 81 11.36 -1.03 12.16
C PRO A 81 10.85 -1.63 10.85
N VAL A 82 11.74 -1.68 9.85
CA VAL A 82 11.42 -2.36 8.61
C VAL A 82 11.24 -3.84 8.93
N PHE A 83 10.01 -4.38 8.78
CA PHE A 83 9.73 -5.81 8.94
C PHE A 83 10.79 -6.61 8.18
N ARG A 84 11.63 -7.33 8.93
CA ARG A 84 12.80 -8.02 8.40
C ARG A 84 12.45 -9.38 7.79
N HIS A 85 11.18 -9.67 7.58
CA HIS A 85 10.77 -10.87 6.85
C HIS A 85 11.27 -10.83 5.40
N GLY A 86 12.37 -11.54 5.19
CA GLY A 86 13.03 -11.77 3.89
C GLY A 86 14.03 -10.70 3.47
N LYS A 87 14.88 -11.07 2.50
CA LYS A 87 15.90 -10.20 1.89
C LYS A 87 15.25 -8.93 1.31
N ILE A 88 15.33 -7.84 2.05
CA ILE A 88 14.89 -6.53 1.61
C ILE A 88 15.79 -6.10 0.44
N LYS A 89 15.19 -5.91 -0.74
CA LYS A 89 15.90 -5.30 -1.87
C LYS A 89 16.12 -3.82 -1.57
N LYS A 90 17.28 -3.50 -1.00
CA LYS A 90 17.80 -2.12 -1.02
C LYS A 90 18.10 -1.76 -2.48
N ARG A 91 17.79 -0.52 -2.88
CA ARG A 91 18.30 -0.02 -4.16
C ARG A 91 19.83 0.07 -4.12
N LYS A 92 20.45 0.26 -5.29
CA LYS A 92 21.91 0.39 -5.42
C LYS A 92 22.48 1.52 -4.55
N ASP A 93 21.68 2.52 -4.21
CA ASP A 93 22.02 3.64 -3.34
C ASP A 93 21.69 3.38 -1.85
N GLY A 94 21.31 2.16 -1.48
CA GLY A 94 21.04 1.76 -0.11
C GLY A 94 19.65 2.14 0.42
N ARG A 95 18.84 2.90 -0.34
CA ARG A 95 17.49 3.30 0.10
C ARG A 95 16.54 2.11 0.18
N PHE A 96 15.71 2.10 1.22
CA PHE A 96 14.61 1.16 1.39
C PHE A 96 13.34 1.72 0.75
N LEU A 97 12.75 0.96 -0.17
CA LEU A 97 11.47 1.25 -0.77
C LEU A 97 10.55 0.06 -0.49
N PRO A 98 9.62 0.15 0.47
CA PRO A 98 8.73 -0.96 0.79
C PRO A 98 7.82 -1.27 -0.40
N GLU A 99 7.57 -2.55 -0.65
CA GLU A 99 6.40 -2.93 -1.44
C GLU A 99 5.13 -2.63 -0.64
N GLU A 100 4.01 -2.36 -1.31
CA GLU A 100 2.75 -1.99 -0.65
C GLU A 100 2.33 -3.03 0.40
N TYR A 101 2.44 -4.32 0.09
CA TYR A 101 2.02 -5.40 1.00
C TYR A 101 2.90 -5.54 2.25
N ARG A 102 4.02 -4.82 2.31
CA ARG A 102 4.90 -4.72 3.50
C ARG A 102 4.59 -3.49 4.35
N CYS A 103 3.69 -2.62 3.90
CA CYS A 103 3.30 -1.43 4.65
C CYS A 103 2.28 -1.81 5.73
N PRO A 104 2.41 -1.29 6.96
CA PRO A 104 1.43 -1.52 8.03
C PRO A 104 0.09 -0.84 7.77
N PHE A 105 0.08 0.24 6.98
CA PHE A 105 -1.15 0.93 6.60
C PHE A 105 -1.38 0.76 5.11
N ARG A 106 -2.54 0.21 4.76
CA ARG A 106 -2.91 -0.13 3.39
C ARG A 106 -4.36 0.22 3.10
N VAL A 107 -4.65 0.49 1.83
CA VAL A 107 -6.01 0.59 1.28
C VAL A 107 -5.97 0.39 -0.23
N THR A 108 -7.03 -0.18 -0.81
CA THR A 108 -7.19 -0.27 -2.27
C THR A 108 -8.16 0.79 -2.75
N LEU A 109 -7.73 1.63 -3.70
CA LEU A 109 -8.61 2.61 -4.32
C LEU A 109 -9.74 1.91 -5.07
N LYS A 110 -10.92 2.56 -5.08
CA LYS A 110 -12.11 2.04 -5.73
C LYS A 110 -12.44 2.91 -6.94
N ARG A 111 -12.71 2.27 -8.08
CA ARG A 111 -13.18 2.95 -9.29
C ARG A 111 -14.50 3.66 -9.02
N THR A 112 -14.73 4.80 -9.66
CA THR A 112 -16.03 5.49 -9.61
C THR A 112 -16.78 5.45 -10.93
N ILE A 113 -16.11 4.98 -11.99
CA ILE A 113 -16.72 4.82 -13.30
C ILE A 113 -17.46 3.47 -13.44
N PRO A 114 -18.60 3.46 -14.14
CA PRO A 114 -19.22 2.23 -14.58
C PRO A 114 -18.38 1.58 -15.68
N GLN A 115 -18.11 0.29 -15.56
CA GLN A 115 -17.47 -0.49 -16.62
C GLN A 115 -18.28 -1.77 -16.85
N LYS A 116 -18.67 -2.02 -18.10
CA LYS A 116 -19.25 -3.31 -18.46
C LYS A 116 -18.12 -4.31 -18.54
N ARG A 117 -18.08 -5.24 -17.61
CA ARG A 117 -17.19 -6.40 -17.70
C ARG A 117 -17.81 -7.38 -18.70
N GLY A 118 -17.00 -7.89 -19.62
CA GLY A 118 -17.38 -9.09 -20.36
C GLY A 118 -17.54 -10.30 -19.41
N LEU A 119 -18.17 -11.37 -19.90
CA LEU A 119 -18.29 -12.74 -19.35
C LEU A 119 -18.70 -12.97 -17.88
N LEU A 120 -18.82 -11.94 -17.02
CA LEU A 120 -19.32 -12.07 -15.65
C LEU A 120 -20.76 -11.58 -15.51
N PRO A 121 -21.56 -12.21 -14.63
CA PRO A 121 -22.93 -11.78 -14.37
C PRO A 121 -22.98 -10.39 -13.71
N LEU A 122 -24.04 -9.63 -14.05
CA LEU A 122 -24.27 -8.21 -13.68
C LEU A 122 -24.17 -7.88 -12.18
N ASN A 123 -24.16 -8.88 -11.31
CA ASN A 123 -24.17 -8.76 -9.85
C ASN A 123 -22.76 -8.70 -9.21
N TYR A 124 -21.67 -8.74 -9.99
CA TYR A 124 -20.31 -8.71 -9.45
C TYR A 124 -19.77 -7.27 -9.27
N LYS A 125 -19.90 -6.74 -8.04
CA LYS A 125 -19.56 -5.35 -7.63
C LYS A 125 -18.09 -5.12 -7.26
N ARG A 126 -17.11 -5.70 -7.96
CA ARG A 126 -15.69 -5.43 -7.66
C ARG A 126 -15.33 -4.03 -8.12
N MET A 127 -15.30 -3.10 -7.17
CA MET A 127 -14.95 -1.69 -7.40
C MET A 127 -13.44 -1.46 -7.31
N ASP A 128 -12.69 -2.43 -6.81
CA ASP A 128 -11.23 -2.43 -6.62
C ASP A 128 -10.42 -2.75 -7.90
N ILE A 129 -11.09 -2.98 -9.03
CA ILE A 129 -10.43 -3.35 -10.30
C ILE A 129 -10.93 -2.44 -11.42
N TRP A 130 -9.98 -1.78 -12.08
CA TRP A 130 -10.16 -1.13 -13.38
C TRP A 130 -9.98 -2.16 -14.48
N TYR A 131 -11.09 -2.49 -15.15
CA TYR A 131 -11.12 -3.44 -16.25
C TYR A 131 -10.59 -2.78 -17.52
N ILE A 132 -9.71 -3.48 -18.23
CA ILE A 132 -9.24 -3.08 -19.56
C ILE A 132 -9.66 -4.17 -20.55
N ASP A 133 -10.35 -3.81 -21.63
CA ASP A 133 -10.81 -4.77 -22.65
C ASP A 133 -9.70 -5.08 -23.68
N PRO A 134 -9.83 -6.16 -24.48
CA PRO A 134 -8.90 -6.51 -25.55
C PRO A 134 -8.67 -5.41 -26.59
N GLU A 135 -9.62 -4.48 -26.73
CA GLU A 135 -9.54 -3.34 -27.64
C GLU A 135 -8.84 -2.12 -27.03
N GLY A 136 -8.61 -2.10 -25.71
CA GLY A 136 -8.04 -0.98 -24.97
C GLY A 136 -8.97 0.21 -24.73
N ALA A 137 -10.26 0.10 -25.01
CA ALA A 137 -11.20 1.22 -24.97
C ALA A 137 -11.37 1.81 -23.56
N TYR A 138 -11.09 1.01 -22.53
CA TYR A 138 -11.17 1.44 -21.14
C TYR A 138 -9.88 2.03 -20.55
N ILE A 139 -8.77 2.09 -21.29
CA ILE A 139 -7.49 2.62 -20.74
C ILE A 139 -7.64 4.08 -20.31
N GLU A 140 -8.05 4.96 -21.21
CA GLU A 140 -8.16 6.39 -20.90
C GLU A 140 -9.18 6.68 -19.78
N PRO A 141 -10.44 6.16 -19.84
CA PRO A 141 -11.40 6.37 -18.75
C PRO A 141 -10.91 5.82 -17.41
N ALA A 142 -10.22 4.67 -17.40
CA ALA A 142 -9.69 4.10 -16.16
C ALA A 142 -8.62 5.00 -15.56
N LEU A 143 -7.69 5.53 -16.37
CA LEU A 143 -6.64 6.40 -15.88
C LEU A 143 -7.16 7.78 -15.45
N ASP A 144 -8.17 8.33 -16.13
CA ASP A 144 -8.87 9.55 -15.69
C ASP A 144 -9.53 9.36 -14.32
N ASP A 145 -10.13 8.21 -14.09
CA ASP A 145 -10.75 7.88 -12.82
C ASP A 145 -9.69 7.70 -11.72
N VAL A 146 -8.59 7.00 -12.01
CA VAL A 146 -7.48 6.82 -11.08
C VAL A 146 -6.84 8.14 -10.68
N GLU A 147 -6.59 9.04 -11.64
CA GLU A 147 -6.08 10.40 -11.36
C GLU A 147 -6.94 11.12 -10.33
N LYS A 148 -8.26 11.13 -10.53
CA LYS A 148 -9.21 11.71 -9.57
C LYS A 148 -9.18 11.02 -8.21
N GLN A 149 -9.07 9.70 -8.17
CA GLN A 149 -8.96 8.95 -6.90
C GLN A 149 -7.66 9.27 -6.17
N ILE A 150 -6.55 9.45 -6.91
CA ILE A 150 -5.27 9.82 -6.33
C ILE A 150 -5.37 11.19 -5.64
N GLU A 151 -5.89 12.19 -6.35
CA GLU A 151 -6.02 13.55 -5.81
C GLU A 151 -7.01 13.60 -4.64
N LYS A 152 -8.19 12.98 -4.80
CA LYS A 152 -9.29 13.09 -3.84
C LYS A 152 -9.12 12.21 -2.60
N LEU A 153 -8.55 11.02 -2.76
CA LEU A 153 -8.47 10.02 -1.68
C LEU A 153 -7.03 9.71 -1.29
N ALA A 154 -6.17 9.36 -2.25
CA ALA A 154 -4.83 8.87 -1.91
C ALA A 154 -3.99 9.95 -1.21
N MET A 155 -3.97 11.18 -1.74
CA MET A 155 -3.16 12.25 -1.15
C MET A 155 -3.62 12.59 0.27
N PRO A 156 -4.91 12.90 0.56
CA PRO A 156 -5.37 13.10 1.93
C PRO A 156 -5.14 11.89 2.85
N TRP A 157 -5.24 10.67 2.32
CA TRP A 157 -4.99 9.44 3.07
C TRP A 157 -3.52 9.29 3.47
N PHE A 158 -2.56 9.70 2.64
CA PHE A 158 -1.15 9.73 3.04
C PHE A 158 -0.87 10.81 4.08
N GLU A 159 -1.39 12.03 3.89
CA GLU A 159 -1.12 13.15 4.81
C GLU A 159 -1.57 12.85 6.25
N ARG A 160 -2.72 12.20 6.44
CA ARG A 160 -3.17 11.79 7.78
C ARG A 160 -2.24 10.76 8.44
N LEU A 161 -1.47 9.99 7.65
CA LEU A 161 -0.52 9.00 8.14
C LEU A 161 0.90 9.58 8.28
N HIS A 162 1.07 10.89 8.13
CA HIS A 162 2.31 11.61 8.44
C HIS A 162 2.24 12.33 9.80
N ASP A 163 1.12 12.19 10.51
CA ASP A 163 0.93 12.72 11.86
C ASP A 163 1.09 11.60 12.91
N ASP A 164 2.05 11.80 13.82
CA ASP A 164 2.44 10.78 14.79
C ASP A 164 1.33 10.52 15.82
N GLU A 165 0.67 11.58 16.29
CA GLU A 165 -0.44 11.47 17.24
C GLU A 165 -1.66 10.82 16.56
N ASN A 166 -1.91 11.13 15.28
CA ASN A 166 -2.99 10.49 14.54
C ASN A 166 -2.72 9.00 14.29
N ILE A 167 -1.50 8.60 13.94
CA ILE A 167 -1.13 7.18 13.84
C ILE A 167 -1.35 6.50 15.19
N MET A 168 -0.88 7.09 16.29
CA MET A 168 -1.06 6.48 17.61
C MET A 168 -2.55 6.34 17.96
N ARG A 169 -3.36 7.37 17.67
CA ARG A 169 -4.83 7.33 17.83
C ARG A 169 -5.47 6.22 17.01
N ILE A 170 -5.07 6.04 15.75
CA ILE A 170 -5.53 4.94 14.87
C ILE A 170 -5.20 3.60 15.53
N LEU A 171 -3.94 3.40 15.90
CA LEU A 171 -3.47 2.17 16.54
C LEU A 171 -4.17 1.91 17.88
N GLN A 172 -4.58 2.92 18.63
CA GLN A 172 -5.31 2.73 19.89
C GLN A 172 -6.80 2.45 19.68
N ASN A 173 -7.45 3.10 18.71
CA ASN A 173 -8.90 3.26 18.73
C ASN A 173 -9.65 2.76 17.47
N GLU A 174 -8.98 2.56 16.33
CA GLU A 174 -9.65 2.19 15.08
C GLU A 174 -9.57 0.70 14.78
N ALA A 175 -10.69 0.07 14.44
CA ALA A 175 -10.67 -1.28 13.87
C ALA A 175 -10.10 -1.25 12.44
N GLU A 176 -9.55 -2.37 11.99
CA GLU A 176 -9.21 -2.51 10.58
C GLU A 176 -10.47 -2.57 9.71
N ASP A 177 -10.41 -1.91 8.57
CA ASP A 177 -11.43 -1.96 7.53
C ASP A 177 -10.73 -2.00 6.17
N MET A 178 -10.90 -3.11 5.46
CA MET A 178 -10.26 -3.34 4.15
C MET A 178 -10.66 -2.31 3.10
N ASP A 179 -11.77 -1.59 3.29
CA ASP A 179 -12.21 -0.54 2.37
C ASP A 179 -11.64 0.84 2.70
N THR A 180 -11.09 1.06 3.89
CA THR A 180 -10.63 2.40 4.33
C THR A 180 -9.21 2.44 4.92
N LEU A 181 -8.84 1.49 5.79
CA LEU A 181 -7.53 1.37 6.41
C LEU A 181 -7.33 0.00 7.04
N TRP A 182 -6.29 -0.73 6.62
CA TRP A 182 -5.96 -2.05 7.18
C TRP A 182 -4.46 -2.35 7.09
N GLY A 183 -4.02 -3.48 7.66
CA GLY A 183 -2.63 -3.97 7.66
C GLY A 183 -1.88 -3.82 8.98
N PHE A 184 -2.47 -3.19 10.00
CA PHE A 184 -1.87 -2.89 11.30
C PHE A 184 -2.35 -3.81 12.42
N GLY A 185 -3.19 -4.80 12.10
CA GLY A 185 -3.68 -5.84 12.99
C GLY A 185 -4.91 -5.43 13.80
N ASN A 186 -5.66 -6.44 14.24
CA ASN A 186 -6.77 -6.28 15.18
C ASN A 186 -6.30 -5.75 16.53
N ASN A 187 -7.20 -5.13 17.30
CA ASN A 187 -6.92 -4.70 18.67
C ASN A 187 -7.56 -5.65 19.69
N PRO A 188 -6.79 -6.34 20.56
CA PRO A 188 -5.33 -6.46 20.54
C PRO A 188 -4.86 -7.51 19.51
N SER A 189 -3.66 -7.32 18.99
CA SER A 189 -2.91 -8.35 18.26
C SER A 189 -1.42 -8.08 18.39
N PRO A 190 -0.56 -9.11 18.30
CA PRO A 190 0.89 -8.92 18.38
C PRO A 190 1.42 -7.86 17.40
N MET A 191 0.96 -7.89 16.15
CA MET A 191 1.31 -6.88 15.12
C MET A 191 0.96 -5.46 15.58
N ARG A 192 -0.22 -5.30 16.16
CA ARG A 192 -0.68 -3.99 16.62
C ARG A 192 0.13 -3.51 17.82
N SER A 193 0.39 -4.38 18.79
CA SER A 193 1.27 -4.09 19.93
C SER A 193 2.68 -3.70 19.46
N TYR A 194 3.21 -4.38 18.45
CA TYR A 194 4.51 -4.04 17.86
C TYR A 194 4.55 -2.61 17.31
N LEU A 195 3.55 -2.25 16.48
CA LEU A 195 3.46 -0.91 15.92
C LEU A 195 3.25 0.15 17.01
N MET A 196 2.40 -0.12 18.00
CA MET A 196 2.15 0.79 19.12
C MET A 196 3.40 1.01 19.99
N GLY A 197 4.15 -0.05 20.27
CA GLY A 197 5.37 0.01 21.06
C GLY A 197 6.44 0.89 20.41
N TYR A 198 6.71 0.66 19.12
CA TYR A 198 7.67 1.48 18.38
C TYR A 198 7.19 2.91 18.15
N MET A 199 5.89 3.12 17.97
CA MET A 199 5.35 4.48 17.85
C MET A 199 5.47 5.23 19.18
N ALA A 200 5.11 4.60 20.30
CA ALA A 200 5.29 5.17 21.63
C ALA A 200 6.76 5.49 21.91
N LEU A 201 7.69 4.60 21.53
CA LEU A 201 9.13 4.83 21.65
C LEU A 201 9.57 6.06 20.84
N HIS A 202 9.14 6.16 19.58
CA HIS A 202 9.43 7.30 18.72
C HIS A 202 8.94 8.63 19.30
N MET A 203 7.80 8.60 19.99
CA MET A 203 7.18 9.77 20.62
C MET A 203 7.73 10.06 22.03
N GLY A 204 8.69 9.27 22.53
CA GLY A 204 9.24 9.42 23.89
C GLY A 204 8.29 8.99 25.02
N LYS A 205 7.25 8.20 24.70
CA LYS A 205 6.26 7.67 25.66
C LYS A 205 6.76 6.34 26.25
N ASN A 206 7.84 6.39 27.03
CA ASN A 206 8.62 5.22 27.45
C ASN A 206 7.81 4.12 28.15
N GLU A 207 6.96 4.46 29.13
CA GLU A 207 6.12 3.48 29.84
C GLU A 207 5.17 2.73 28.90
N LEU A 208 4.61 3.46 27.94
CA LEU A 208 3.69 2.91 26.95
C LEU A 208 4.44 2.02 25.95
N ALA A 209 5.64 2.45 25.53
CA ALA A 209 6.53 1.65 24.70
C ALA A 209 6.89 0.33 25.38
N ARG A 210 7.32 0.38 26.65
CA ARG A 210 7.65 -0.79 27.46
C ARG A 210 6.48 -1.77 27.54
N THR A 211 5.29 -1.25 27.83
CA THR A 211 4.06 -2.06 27.94
C THR A 211 3.77 -2.85 26.67
N TYR A 212 3.77 -2.18 25.51
CA TYR A 212 3.41 -2.83 24.26
C TYR A 212 4.53 -3.72 23.70
N LEU A 213 5.80 -3.31 23.82
CA LEU A 213 6.92 -4.13 23.37
C LEU A 213 7.08 -5.39 24.22
N GLN A 214 6.83 -5.33 25.54
CA GLN A 214 6.78 -6.52 26.38
C GLN A 214 5.65 -7.46 25.96
N ALA A 215 4.46 -6.93 25.68
CA ALA A 215 3.34 -7.73 25.18
C ALA A 215 3.64 -8.43 23.84
N VAL A 216 4.54 -7.87 23.02
CA VAL A 216 5.02 -8.56 21.81
C VAL A 216 5.91 -9.75 22.17
N LEU A 217 6.89 -9.57 23.06
CA LEU A 217 7.77 -10.67 23.51
C LEU A 217 6.97 -11.81 24.12
N ASP A 218 5.98 -11.47 24.95
CA ASP A 218 5.12 -12.46 25.62
C ASP A 218 4.21 -13.23 24.64
N SER A 219 4.01 -12.70 23.43
CA SER A 219 3.19 -13.34 22.40
C SER A 219 3.93 -14.40 21.55
N HIS A 220 5.27 -14.40 21.59
CA HIS A 220 6.13 -15.26 20.77
C HIS A 220 5.84 -15.23 19.25
N SER A 221 5.18 -14.17 18.76
CA SER A 221 4.76 -14.08 17.36
C SER A 221 5.81 -13.45 16.42
N PHE A 222 6.90 -12.92 16.99
CA PHE A 222 7.97 -12.18 16.30
C PHE A 222 9.35 -12.58 16.79
N GLU A 223 9.61 -13.89 16.89
CA GLU A 223 10.87 -14.43 17.41
C GLU A 223 12.11 -13.95 16.61
N GLU A 224 11.96 -13.67 15.32
CA GLU A 224 13.03 -13.09 14.48
C GLU A 224 13.38 -11.64 14.89
N GLU A 225 12.48 -10.96 15.57
CA GLU A 225 12.60 -9.57 16.01
C GLU A 225 12.89 -9.42 17.51
N ASP A 226 12.86 -10.51 18.29
CA ASP A 226 13.02 -10.51 19.76
C ASP A 226 14.27 -9.74 20.21
N GLU A 227 15.42 -9.98 19.57
CA GLU A 227 16.68 -9.30 19.89
C GLU A 227 16.54 -7.77 19.75
N TYR A 228 15.94 -7.30 18.66
CA TYR A 228 15.73 -5.87 18.42
C TYR A 228 14.73 -5.26 19.40
N ILE A 229 13.68 -6.01 19.76
CA ILE A 229 12.70 -5.56 20.74
C ILE A 229 13.36 -5.44 22.12
N ARG A 230 14.21 -6.40 22.51
CA ARG A 230 14.97 -6.36 23.77
C ARG A 230 15.95 -5.20 23.80
N GLU A 231 16.71 -4.97 22.73
CA GLU A 231 17.58 -3.80 22.61
C GLU A 231 16.81 -2.47 22.73
N ALA A 232 15.60 -2.40 22.17
CA ALA A 232 14.75 -1.22 22.29
C ALA A 232 14.28 -1.01 23.74
N LEU A 233 13.92 -2.08 24.44
CA LEU A 233 13.53 -2.04 25.86
C LEU A 233 14.69 -1.68 26.79
N GLU A 234 15.90 -2.16 26.53
CA GLU A 234 17.10 -1.82 27.32
C GLU A 234 17.44 -0.33 27.23
N LYS A 235 17.27 0.27 26.04
CA LYS A 235 17.51 1.71 25.82
C LYS A 235 16.52 2.62 26.57
N LEU A 236 15.39 2.08 27.03
CA LEU A 236 14.41 2.85 27.79
C LEU A 236 14.85 3.10 29.24
N GLY A 237 15.83 2.35 29.77
CA GLY A 237 16.28 2.43 31.17
C GLY A 237 15.21 1.96 32.16
N ASP A 238 15.61 1.64 33.39
CA ASP A 238 14.66 1.32 34.47
C ASP A 238 13.83 2.54 34.89
#